data_AF-W2LMN4-F1
#
_entry.id   AF-W2LMN4-F1
#
_cell.length_a   1.000
_cell.length_b   1.000
_cell.length_c   1.000
_cell.angle_alpha   90.00
_cell.angle_beta   90.00
_cell.angle_gamma   90.00
#
_symmetry.space_group_name_H-M   'P 1'
#
loop_
_entity.id
_entity.type
_entity.pdbx_description
1 polymer ?
#
loop_
_entity_poly.entity_id
_entity_poly.type
_entity_poly.pdbx_seq_one_letter_code
_entity_poly.pdbx_strand_id
1 'polypeptide(L)'
;MLLLRFNSTIFAGLRLLVAISILLGSEKPTQQLFDQSAAVSDALAPPTDQHLKLHDSTQFRDIGNADDIFDWLTFTLIPTVFFTADVNETLSRRGYLDLSNQILGGVILEKTAVGFRDCNSTEAFVQLYPYCLAAEHPRTASIFLDLNMSSREAANTITSLKMNDTWVNYHTKLFRVTVATYNSNTDTFSVARLDVNFREAGSVNPSVSTQSVPDYREQHMVQSIVIVGIGLVYYGCILYYIEKKKSSLSTTFSLASRSSWKSLGICSNSDEFFLALREVIEALDDAAIWVNAYSMVGAITIIQLGSFVIRQLRFHPRLNVFARTVATSLRQFRDFIVIFIIIFMTFSLAGNSLFGKHVYQFSSASNSIVSCMNMLFQTFDYNSISSFRGAGIYFWSYMIVINIVLLNMMLAMVIGVYQTITQEGHDGEVSRQLIARIRKNYPSKEAIRSLLCWRGQGRMRLVPTKDHPARSTPSIADVKALEFFKNV
;
A
#
# COMPACT_ATOMS: atom_id res chain seq x y z
N MET A 1 -4.27 17.50 -1.49
CA MET A 1 -4.92 18.70 -2.10
C MET A 1 -4.65 18.85 -3.61
N LEU A 2 -3.48 18.43 -4.14
CA LEU A 2 -3.18 18.39 -5.58
C LEU A 2 -4.12 17.46 -6.36
N LEU A 3 -4.39 16.25 -5.85
CA LEU A 3 -5.26 15.24 -6.48
C LEU A 3 -6.69 15.72 -6.78
N LEU A 4 -7.24 16.63 -5.96
CA LEU A 4 -8.62 17.12 -6.10
C LEU A 4 -8.77 18.26 -7.13
N ARG A 5 -7.69 18.80 -7.69
CA ARG A 5 -7.74 19.95 -8.64
C ARG A 5 -7.52 19.57 -10.11
N PHE A 6 -7.22 18.32 -10.43
CA PHE A 6 -7.02 17.81 -11.80
C PHE A 6 -8.36 17.44 -12.48
N ASN A 7 -9.29 18.38 -12.60
CA ASN A 7 -10.71 18.06 -12.84
C ASN A 7 -11.32 18.72 -14.08
N SER A 8 -10.63 18.59 -15.23
CA SER A 8 -11.24 18.86 -16.54
C SER A 8 -11.81 17.56 -17.10
N THR A 9 -12.95 17.64 -17.80
CA THR A 9 -13.66 16.50 -18.43
C THR A 9 -12.77 15.72 -19.41
N ILE A 10 -11.82 16.40 -20.07
CA ILE A 10 -10.84 15.78 -20.97
C ILE A 10 -9.94 14.79 -20.22
N PHE A 11 -9.50 15.14 -19.01
CA PHE A 11 -8.66 14.27 -18.18
C PHE A 11 -9.42 13.07 -17.61
N ALA A 12 -10.75 13.15 -17.52
CA ALA A 12 -11.57 12.03 -17.07
C ALA A 12 -11.66 10.93 -18.14
N GLY A 13 -11.83 11.30 -19.41
CA GLY A 13 -11.75 10.35 -20.53
C GLY A 13 -10.38 9.67 -20.58
N LEU A 14 -9.31 10.45 -20.40
CA LEU A 14 -7.94 9.91 -20.36
C LEU A 14 -7.71 8.98 -19.16
N ARG A 15 -8.22 9.32 -17.96
CA ARG A 15 -8.19 8.43 -16.78
C ARG A 15 -8.95 7.14 -17.00
N LEU A 16 -10.11 7.21 -17.63
CA LEU A 16 -10.92 6.04 -17.94
C LEU A 16 -10.18 5.14 -18.93
N LEU A 17 -9.58 5.72 -19.98
CA LEU A 17 -8.76 4.97 -20.93
C LEU A 17 -7.54 4.32 -20.27
N VAL A 18 -6.87 5.03 -19.36
CA VAL A 18 -5.75 4.48 -18.58
C VAL A 18 -6.22 3.37 -17.62
N ALA A 19 -7.35 3.56 -16.94
CA ALA A 19 -7.90 2.55 -16.05
C ALA A 19 -8.30 1.29 -16.83
N ILE A 20 -8.96 1.45 -17.98
CA ILE A 20 -9.33 0.35 -18.88
C ILE A 20 -8.06 -0.30 -19.45
N SER A 21 -7.05 0.46 -19.86
CA SER A 21 -5.80 -0.11 -20.37
C SER A 21 -5.02 -0.86 -19.30
N ILE A 22 -5.09 -0.43 -18.03
CA ILE A 22 -4.47 -1.15 -16.91
C ILE A 22 -5.23 -2.44 -16.60
N LEU A 23 -6.56 -2.39 -16.61
CA LEU A 23 -7.42 -3.56 -16.40
C LEU A 23 -7.31 -4.58 -17.55
N LEU A 24 -7.16 -4.11 -18.79
CA LEU A 24 -6.95 -4.97 -19.96
C LEU A 24 -5.49 -5.42 -20.07
N GLY A 25 -4.54 -4.62 -19.57
CA GLY A 25 -3.10 -4.90 -19.58
C GLY A 25 -2.64 -5.84 -18.48
N SER A 26 -3.41 -6.02 -17.41
CA SER A 26 -3.26 -7.16 -16.50
C SER A 26 -3.80 -8.41 -17.19
N GLU A 27 -3.06 -8.89 -18.21
CA GLU A 27 -3.47 -10.03 -19.04
C GLU A 27 -3.57 -11.33 -18.23
N LYS A 28 -2.95 -11.39 -17.04
CA LYS A 28 -3.17 -12.47 -16.06
C LYS A 28 -4.02 -11.98 -14.89
N PRO A 29 -5.09 -12.71 -14.51
CA PRO A 29 -5.92 -12.34 -13.38
C PRO A 29 -5.09 -12.35 -12.09
N THR A 30 -5.25 -11.31 -11.28
CA THR A 30 -4.61 -11.18 -9.95
C THR A 30 -4.81 -12.43 -9.08
N GLN A 31 -5.96 -13.09 -9.24
CA GLN A 31 -6.26 -14.35 -8.54
C GLN A 31 -5.28 -15.47 -8.90
N GLN A 32 -4.93 -15.66 -10.18
CA GLN A 32 -3.97 -16.69 -10.57
C GLN A 32 -2.57 -16.41 -10.00
N LEU A 33 -2.15 -15.14 -9.97
CA LEU A 33 -0.88 -14.75 -9.36
C LEU A 33 -0.88 -15.00 -7.85
N PHE A 34 -2.01 -14.73 -7.18
CA PHE A 34 -2.18 -15.04 -5.77
C PHE A 34 -2.12 -16.55 -5.51
N ASP A 35 -2.92 -17.35 -6.23
CA ASP A 35 -2.97 -18.80 -6.09
C ASP A 35 -1.60 -19.43 -6.32
N GLN A 36 -0.85 -18.94 -7.32
CA GLN A 36 0.52 -19.34 -7.58
C GLN A 36 1.45 -19.04 -6.40
N SER A 37 1.43 -17.79 -5.90
CA SER A 37 2.29 -17.36 -4.80
C SER A 37 1.98 -18.13 -3.50
N ALA A 38 0.70 -18.42 -3.26
CA ALA A 38 0.21 -19.19 -2.13
C ALA A 38 0.65 -20.66 -2.25
N ALA A 39 0.45 -21.29 -3.41
CA ALA A 39 0.86 -22.68 -3.63
C ALA A 39 2.37 -22.90 -3.38
N VAL A 40 3.23 -22.00 -3.88
CA VAL A 40 4.68 -22.09 -3.64
C VAL A 40 5.01 -21.83 -2.17
N SER A 41 4.36 -20.84 -1.53
CA SER A 41 4.56 -20.55 -0.10
C SER A 41 4.13 -21.71 0.79
N ASP A 42 2.98 -22.33 0.51
CA ASP A 42 2.42 -23.42 1.31
C ASP A 42 3.23 -24.72 1.14
N ALA A 43 3.77 -24.96 -0.06
CA ALA A 43 4.66 -26.11 -0.31
C ALA A 43 5.99 -26.00 0.46
N LEU A 44 6.55 -24.79 0.58
CA LEU A 44 7.86 -24.57 1.23
C LEU A 44 7.75 -24.30 2.74
N ALA A 45 6.67 -23.66 3.17
CA ALA A 45 6.48 -23.23 4.55
C ALA A 45 4.97 -23.17 4.93
N PRO A 46 4.33 -24.34 5.09
CA PRO A 46 2.90 -24.43 5.38
C PRO A 46 2.54 -23.68 6.67
N PRO A 47 1.30 -23.18 6.80
CA PRO A 47 0.81 -22.60 8.04
C PRO A 47 0.75 -23.64 9.16
N THR A 48 1.01 -23.21 10.40
CA THR A 48 1.21 -24.07 11.59
C THR A 48 -0.09 -24.73 12.11
N ASP A 49 -1.10 -24.94 11.27
CA ASP A 49 -2.36 -25.59 11.65
C ASP A 49 -2.25 -27.12 11.55
N GLN A 50 -1.84 -27.72 12.68
CA GLN A 50 -2.09 -29.04 13.26
C GLN A 50 -2.28 -30.35 12.45
N HIS A 51 -2.24 -30.41 11.11
CA HIS A 51 -2.59 -31.66 10.40
C HIS A 51 -1.54 -32.35 9.54
N LEU A 52 -0.30 -31.83 9.43
CA LEU A 52 0.82 -32.59 8.84
C LEU A 52 2.14 -32.34 9.58
N LYS A 53 2.20 -32.70 10.86
CA LYS A 53 3.51 -33.10 11.43
C LYS A 53 3.82 -34.47 10.85
N LEU A 54 4.51 -34.52 9.73
CA LEU A 54 5.21 -35.74 9.33
C LEU A 54 6.16 -36.04 10.50
N HIS A 55 5.94 -37.15 11.19
CA HIS A 55 6.67 -37.54 12.40
C HIS A 55 8.17 -37.26 12.19
N ASP A 56 8.75 -36.47 13.11
CA ASP A 56 10.17 -36.08 13.17
C ASP A 56 10.69 -34.97 12.22
N SER A 57 9.83 -34.28 11.46
CA SER A 57 10.25 -33.13 10.63
C SER A 57 9.97 -31.76 11.28
N THR A 58 11.00 -30.91 11.36
CA THR A 58 10.88 -29.51 11.81
C THR A 58 10.30 -28.64 10.69
N GLN A 59 9.17 -27.96 10.94
CA GLN A 59 8.60 -27.02 9.97
C GLN A 59 9.39 -25.71 9.92
N PHE A 60 9.41 -25.03 8.77
CA PHE A 60 10.15 -23.78 8.61
C PHE A 60 9.75 -22.70 9.64
N ARG A 61 8.45 -22.59 9.94
CA ARG A 61 7.92 -21.60 10.89
C ARG A 61 8.23 -21.91 12.35
N ASP A 62 8.61 -23.15 12.63
CA ASP A 62 8.93 -23.66 13.98
C ASP A 62 10.43 -23.60 14.30
N ILE A 63 11.26 -23.09 13.38
CA ILE A 63 12.71 -22.95 13.57
C ILE A 63 12.99 -21.98 14.73
N GLY A 64 13.55 -22.51 15.83
CA GLY A 64 13.92 -21.73 17.01
C GLY A 64 15.44 -21.56 17.18
N ASN A 65 16.22 -22.52 16.69
CA ASN A 65 17.67 -22.58 16.86
C ASN A 65 18.40 -22.74 15.52
N ALA A 66 19.73 -22.55 15.53
CA ALA A 66 20.56 -22.77 14.34
C ALA A 66 20.58 -24.25 13.91
N ASP A 67 20.51 -25.19 14.86
CA ASP A 67 20.48 -26.63 14.55
C ASP A 67 19.20 -27.06 13.83
N ASP A 68 18.06 -26.49 14.23
CA ASP A 68 16.75 -26.74 13.62
C ASP A 68 16.74 -26.39 12.12
N ILE A 69 17.60 -25.45 11.69
CA ILE A 69 17.75 -25.11 10.27
C ILE A 69 18.30 -26.29 9.49
N PHE A 70 19.33 -26.97 10.00
CA PHE A 70 19.91 -28.12 9.33
C PHE A 70 18.97 -29.32 9.32
N ASP A 71 18.19 -29.48 10.39
CA ASP A 71 17.15 -30.52 10.47
C ASP A 71 16.03 -30.23 9.46
N TRP A 72 15.57 -28.98 9.35
CA TRP A 72 14.60 -28.57 8.33
C TRP A 72 15.14 -28.74 6.91
N LEU A 73 16.40 -28.36 6.64
CA LEU A 73 17.02 -28.54 5.33
C LEU A 73 17.05 -30.03 4.92
N THR A 74 17.42 -30.90 5.85
CA THR A 74 17.64 -32.32 5.58
C THR A 74 16.34 -33.11 5.49
N PHE A 75 15.40 -32.86 6.41
CA PHE A 75 14.19 -33.67 6.57
C PHE A 75 12.95 -33.06 5.89
N THR A 76 12.97 -31.78 5.55
CA THR A 76 11.80 -31.10 4.94
C THR A 76 12.14 -30.52 3.58
N LEU A 77 13.11 -29.59 3.48
CA LEU A 77 13.37 -28.90 2.23
C LEU A 77 13.88 -29.84 1.14
N ILE A 78 14.88 -30.69 1.44
CA ILE A 78 15.47 -31.59 0.45
C ILE A 78 14.43 -32.56 -0.12
N PRO A 79 13.63 -33.29 0.69
CA PRO A 79 12.57 -34.15 0.15
C PRO A 79 11.50 -33.40 -0.65
N THR A 80 11.20 -32.15 -0.31
CA THR A 80 10.21 -31.32 -1.03
C THR A 80 10.71 -30.81 -2.38
N VAL A 81 12.00 -30.46 -2.48
CA VAL A 81 12.60 -29.86 -3.68
C VAL A 81 13.26 -30.91 -4.58
N PHE A 82 13.95 -31.88 -3.99
CA PHE A 82 14.68 -32.93 -4.68
C PHE A 82 13.89 -34.23 -4.62
N PHE A 83 13.60 -34.78 -5.79
CA PHE A 83 12.86 -36.03 -5.90
C PHE A 83 13.64 -37.22 -5.31
N THR A 84 13.03 -37.97 -4.41
CA THR A 84 13.51 -39.28 -3.97
C THR A 84 13.09 -40.31 -5.01
N ALA A 85 14.05 -40.84 -5.77
CA ALA A 85 13.79 -41.87 -6.78
C ALA A 85 13.49 -43.21 -6.10
N ASP A 86 12.28 -43.36 -5.56
CA ASP A 86 11.79 -44.66 -5.14
C ASP A 86 11.06 -45.33 -6.31
N VAL A 87 11.72 -46.40 -6.77
CA VAL A 87 11.25 -47.55 -7.55
C VAL A 87 10.07 -47.31 -8.52
N ASN A 88 10.41 -47.27 -9.82
CA ASN A 88 9.53 -47.45 -10.99
C ASN A 88 8.73 -46.27 -11.54
N GLU A 89 9.01 -45.02 -11.18
CA GLU A 89 8.47 -43.87 -11.92
C GLU A 89 9.55 -43.12 -12.71
N THR A 90 9.20 -42.85 -13.97
CA THR A 90 10.04 -42.28 -15.03
C THR A 90 10.80 -41.02 -14.62
N LEU A 91 12.00 -40.83 -15.18
CA LEU A 91 12.87 -39.64 -15.08
C LEU A 91 12.18 -38.26 -15.32
N SER A 92 10.92 -38.24 -15.77
CA SER A 92 10.22 -37.08 -16.31
C SER A 92 9.66 -36.09 -15.28
N ARG A 93 9.72 -36.39 -13.97
CA ARG A 93 9.19 -35.54 -12.88
C ARG A 93 10.27 -34.91 -11.97
N ARG A 94 11.55 -34.96 -12.35
CA ARG A 94 12.61 -34.30 -11.57
C ARG A 94 12.41 -32.78 -11.57
N GLY A 95 12.53 -32.17 -10.40
CA GLY A 95 12.54 -30.72 -10.27
C GLY A 95 11.17 -30.05 -10.26
N TYR A 96 10.08 -30.78 -9.98
CA TYR A 96 8.78 -30.19 -9.73
C TYR A 96 8.59 -29.99 -8.21
N LEU A 97 8.25 -28.77 -7.83
CA LEU A 97 7.66 -28.44 -6.55
C LEU A 97 6.15 -28.69 -6.67
N ASP A 98 5.66 -29.68 -5.90
CA ASP A 98 4.28 -30.14 -5.95
C ASP A 98 3.84 -30.58 -7.37
N LEU A 99 2.61 -30.28 -7.81
CA LEU A 99 2.02 -30.86 -9.02
C LEU A 99 2.38 -30.16 -10.33
N SER A 100 2.73 -28.87 -10.32
CA SER A 100 2.84 -28.06 -11.56
C SER A 100 3.95 -27.01 -11.57
N ASN A 101 4.61 -26.75 -10.43
CA ASN A 101 5.64 -25.72 -10.37
C ASN A 101 7.00 -26.34 -10.63
N GLN A 102 7.67 -25.97 -11.72
CA GLN A 102 9.03 -26.44 -12.01
C GLN A 102 10.06 -25.53 -11.35
N ILE A 103 11.01 -26.09 -10.62
CA ILE A 103 12.12 -25.36 -10.01
C ILE A 103 13.13 -24.98 -11.09
N LEU A 104 13.50 -23.70 -11.11
CA LEU A 104 14.50 -23.17 -12.02
C LEU A 104 15.88 -23.45 -11.47
N GLY A 105 16.47 -24.55 -11.92
CA GLY A 105 17.88 -24.81 -11.81
C GLY A 105 18.38 -25.35 -10.47
N GLY A 106 17.89 -24.84 -9.35
CA GLY A 106 18.30 -25.32 -8.03
C GLY A 106 17.89 -24.41 -6.89
N VAL A 107 18.51 -24.64 -5.74
CA VAL A 107 18.25 -23.89 -4.51
C VAL A 107 19.48 -23.09 -4.12
N ILE A 108 19.29 -21.79 -3.83
CA ILE A 108 20.36 -20.93 -3.35
C ILE A 108 20.24 -20.77 -1.82
N LEU A 109 21.30 -21.12 -1.11
CA LEU A 109 21.45 -20.92 0.32
C LEU A 109 22.41 -19.76 0.58
N GLU A 110 21.94 -18.68 1.18
CA GLU A 110 22.77 -17.51 1.52
C GLU A 110 22.88 -17.37 3.04
N LYS A 111 24.11 -17.23 3.52
CA LYS A 111 24.42 -16.90 4.92
C LYS A 111 25.01 -15.51 4.97
N THR A 112 24.43 -14.65 5.80
CA THR A 112 25.00 -13.36 6.14
C THR A 112 25.63 -13.44 7.53
N ALA A 113 26.96 -13.46 7.60
CA ALA A 113 27.72 -13.52 8.84
C ALA A 113 28.03 -12.13 9.40
N VAL A 114 28.08 -12.04 10.73
CA VAL A 114 28.48 -10.84 11.47
C VAL A 114 29.95 -10.97 11.90
N GLY A 115 30.70 -9.87 11.81
CA GLY A 115 32.08 -9.82 12.30
C GLY A 115 32.14 -9.64 13.82
N PHE A 116 33.26 -10.04 14.41
CA PHE A 116 33.55 -9.70 15.80
C PHE A 116 34.13 -8.29 15.89
N ARG A 117 33.78 -7.62 16.97
CA ARG A 117 34.47 -6.42 17.42
C ARG A 117 34.79 -6.59 18.90
N ASP A 118 35.90 -6.01 19.32
CA ASP A 118 36.21 -5.85 20.73
C ASP A 118 35.10 -5.04 21.41
N CYS A 119 34.50 -5.61 22.45
CA CYS A 119 33.46 -4.92 23.22
C CYS A 119 34.05 -3.64 23.82
N ASN A 120 33.63 -2.47 23.35
CA ASN A 120 34.17 -1.22 23.86
C ASN A 120 33.53 -0.91 25.23
N SER A 121 34.21 -1.25 26.33
CA SER A 121 33.89 -0.71 27.65
C SER A 121 35.02 -0.90 28.67
N THR A 122 35.06 -0.01 29.66
CA THR A 122 35.94 -0.01 30.84
C THR A 122 35.42 -0.89 31.98
N GLU A 123 34.60 -1.90 31.71
CA GLU A 123 33.86 -2.66 32.73
C GLU A 123 34.41 -4.09 32.96
N ALA A 124 34.22 -4.59 34.19
CA ALA A 124 34.68 -5.92 34.63
C ALA A 124 34.14 -7.08 33.79
N PHE A 125 33.00 -6.90 33.10
CA PHE A 125 32.37 -7.93 32.28
C PHE A 125 33.17 -8.29 31.02
N VAL A 126 34.08 -7.43 30.55
CA VAL A 126 34.93 -7.72 29.38
C VAL A 126 35.91 -8.87 29.68
N GLN A 127 36.29 -9.08 30.95
CA GLN A 127 37.10 -10.23 31.35
C GLN A 127 36.36 -11.57 31.23
N LEU A 128 35.03 -11.56 31.37
CA LEU A 128 34.20 -12.76 31.20
C LEU A 128 33.70 -12.92 29.76
N TYR A 129 33.45 -11.81 29.05
CA TYR A 129 32.89 -11.80 27.70
C TYR A 129 33.67 -10.83 26.79
N PRO A 130 34.83 -11.25 26.27
CA PRO A 130 35.72 -10.35 25.52
C PRO A 130 35.24 -10.02 24.09
N TYR A 131 34.35 -10.83 23.52
CA TYR A 131 33.93 -10.71 22.11
C TYR A 131 32.48 -10.25 21.99
N CYS A 132 32.26 -9.20 21.19
CA CYS A 132 30.93 -8.71 20.83
C CYS A 132 30.68 -8.92 19.33
N LEU A 133 29.44 -9.23 18.99
CA LEU A 133 28.98 -9.25 17.61
C LEU A 133 28.74 -7.80 17.14
N ALA A 134 29.41 -7.38 16.07
CA ALA A 134 29.21 -6.07 15.48
C ALA A 134 28.71 -6.22 14.03
N ALA A 135 27.49 -5.74 13.78
CA ALA A 135 26.85 -5.76 12.47
C ALA A 135 27.46 -4.80 11.42
N GLU A 136 28.74 -4.44 11.55
CA GLU A 136 29.45 -3.60 10.60
C GLU A 136 29.99 -4.44 9.44
N HIS A 137 29.48 -4.18 8.23
CA HIS A 137 29.82 -4.88 6.98
C HIS A 137 29.53 -6.40 7.01
N PRO A 138 28.23 -6.78 6.98
CA PRO A 138 27.85 -8.19 6.86
C PRO A 138 28.50 -8.82 5.63
N ARG A 139 29.14 -9.99 5.82
CA ARG A 139 29.69 -10.78 4.71
C ARG A 139 28.69 -11.86 4.32
N THR A 140 28.30 -11.88 3.06
CA THR A 140 27.39 -12.90 2.52
C THR A 140 28.19 -14.01 1.85
N ALA A 141 27.92 -15.25 2.24
CA ALA A 141 28.42 -16.45 1.58
C ALA A 141 27.22 -17.21 1.01
N SER A 142 27.36 -17.73 -0.21
CA SER A 142 26.30 -18.46 -0.90
C SER A 142 26.74 -19.86 -1.28
N ILE A 143 25.86 -20.84 -1.11
CA ILE A 143 25.98 -22.20 -1.66
C ILE A 143 24.82 -22.42 -2.62
N PHE A 144 25.13 -23.06 -3.75
CA PHE A 144 24.15 -23.48 -4.72
C PHE A 144 23.98 -25.00 -4.67
N LEU A 145 22.75 -25.46 -4.51
CA LEU A 145 22.38 -26.86 -4.64
C LEU A 145 21.78 -27.06 -6.03
N ASP A 146 22.55 -27.67 -6.93
CA ASP A 146 22.12 -27.97 -8.29
C ASP A 146 21.05 -29.06 -8.28
N LEU A 147 19.94 -28.83 -9.00
CA LEU A 147 18.84 -29.78 -9.13
C LEU A 147 19.23 -31.08 -9.86
N ASN A 148 20.36 -31.09 -10.57
CA ASN A 148 20.93 -32.31 -11.16
C ASN A 148 21.47 -33.29 -10.10
N MET A 149 21.75 -32.82 -8.88
CA MET A 149 22.20 -33.66 -7.77
C MET A 149 21.06 -34.56 -7.28
N SER A 150 21.40 -35.77 -6.83
CA SER A 150 20.43 -36.64 -6.17
C SER A 150 20.07 -36.10 -4.77
N SER A 151 18.87 -36.45 -4.27
CA SER A 151 18.44 -36.05 -2.91
C SER A 151 19.44 -36.50 -1.83
N ARG A 152 20.09 -37.65 -2.03
CA ARG A 152 21.12 -38.17 -1.13
C ARG A 152 22.42 -37.37 -1.19
N GLU A 153 22.86 -36.97 -2.38
CA GLU A 153 24.03 -36.10 -2.54
C GLU A 153 23.78 -34.72 -1.94
N ALA A 154 22.61 -34.14 -2.15
CA ALA A 154 22.22 -32.86 -1.54
C ALA A 154 22.22 -32.97 0.00
N ALA A 155 21.63 -34.03 0.57
CA ALA A 155 21.66 -34.29 2.01
C ALA A 155 23.08 -34.50 2.57
N ASN A 156 23.95 -35.18 1.82
CA ASN A 156 25.35 -35.35 2.19
C ASN A 156 26.11 -34.00 2.20
N THR A 157 25.82 -33.10 1.25
CA THR A 157 26.37 -31.74 1.26
C THR A 157 25.93 -30.99 2.53
N ILE A 158 24.64 -31.01 2.88
CA ILE A 158 24.14 -30.34 4.08
C ILE A 158 24.74 -30.92 5.36
N THR A 159 24.84 -32.25 5.47
CA THR A 159 25.46 -32.89 6.65
C THR A 159 26.94 -32.54 6.77
N SER A 160 27.68 -32.43 5.67
CA SER A 160 29.07 -31.96 5.71
C SER A 160 29.20 -30.51 6.20
N LEU A 161 28.25 -29.63 5.84
CA LEU A 161 28.19 -28.25 6.33
C LEU A 161 27.86 -28.19 7.82
N LYS A 162 26.97 -29.07 8.31
CA LYS A 162 26.64 -29.21 9.74
C LYS A 162 27.86 -29.69 10.53
N MET A 163 28.57 -30.71 10.04
CA MET A 163 29.76 -31.26 10.72
C MET A 163 30.93 -30.28 10.82
N ASN A 164 31.10 -29.42 9.82
CA ASN A 164 32.18 -28.43 9.83
C ASN A 164 31.91 -27.24 10.76
N ASP A 165 30.66 -27.02 11.22
CA ASP A 165 30.22 -25.88 12.08
C ASP A 165 30.60 -24.46 11.56
N THR A 166 31.00 -24.36 10.28
CA THR A 166 31.44 -23.09 9.67
C THR A 166 30.31 -22.34 8.97
N TRP A 167 29.23 -23.04 8.58
CA TRP A 167 28.14 -22.46 7.80
C TRP A 167 27.13 -21.75 8.70
N VAL A 168 25.96 -22.29 9.04
CA VAL A 168 25.04 -21.58 9.94
C VAL A 168 25.42 -21.81 11.40
N ASN A 169 25.67 -20.73 12.13
CA ASN A 169 25.95 -20.75 13.56
C ASN A 169 25.45 -19.47 14.24
N TYR A 170 25.70 -19.34 15.55
CA TYR A 170 25.27 -18.19 16.38
C TYR A 170 25.87 -16.83 15.95
N HIS A 171 26.84 -16.81 15.03
CA HIS A 171 27.41 -15.59 14.41
C HIS A 171 26.70 -15.17 13.13
N THR A 172 25.62 -15.87 12.76
CA THR A 172 24.84 -15.59 11.56
C THR A 172 23.78 -14.55 11.88
N LYS A 173 23.64 -13.52 11.04
CA LYS A 173 22.57 -12.52 11.16
C LYS A 173 21.31 -12.95 10.43
N LEU A 174 21.49 -13.47 9.22
CA LEU A 174 20.43 -13.83 8.31
C LEU A 174 20.86 -15.08 7.56
N PHE A 175 20.01 -16.09 7.58
CA PHE A 175 20.08 -17.24 6.68
C PHE A 175 18.90 -17.15 5.72
N ARG A 176 19.15 -17.22 4.42
CA ARG A 176 18.14 -17.09 3.37
C ARG A 176 18.19 -18.29 2.44
N VAL A 177 17.04 -18.85 2.15
CA VAL A 177 16.85 -19.83 1.08
C VAL A 177 16.03 -19.19 -0.03
N THR A 178 16.55 -19.18 -1.24
CA THR A 178 15.86 -18.67 -2.42
C THR A 178 15.56 -19.82 -3.37
N VAL A 179 14.28 -19.97 -3.72
CA VAL A 179 13.78 -20.95 -4.69
C VAL A 179 13.01 -20.19 -5.77
N ALA A 180 13.48 -20.29 -7.01
CA ALA A 180 12.78 -19.76 -8.16
C ALA A 180 12.03 -20.90 -8.86
N THR A 181 10.76 -20.67 -9.19
CA THR A 181 9.90 -21.65 -9.85
C THR A 181 9.20 -21.04 -11.06
N TYR A 182 8.93 -21.86 -12.07
CA TYR A 182 8.12 -21.53 -13.22
C TYR A 182 6.95 -22.50 -13.33
N ASN A 183 5.74 -21.98 -13.48
CA ASN A 183 4.56 -22.79 -13.77
C ASN A 183 4.16 -22.63 -15.23
N SER A 184 4.24 -23.71 -16.01
CA SER A 184 3.88 -23.71 -17.44
C SER A 184 2.37 -23.68 -17.69
N ASN A 185 1.53 -23.99 -16.71
CA ASN A 185 0.08 -23.96 -16.88
C ASN A 185 -0.49 -22.54 -16.74
N THR A 186 0.16 -21.72 -15.92
CA THR A 186 -0.22 -20.32 -15.69
C THR A 186 0.76 -19.34 -16.35
N ASP A 187 1.87 -19.85 -16.89
CA ASP A 187 3.00 -19.10 -17.44
C ASP A 187 3.54 -18.07 -16.44
N THR A 188 3.65 -18.44 -15.16
CA THR A 188 4.08 -17.51 -14.10
C THR A 188 5.41 -17.92 -13.50
N PHE A 189 6.28 -16.94 -13.31
CA PHE A 189 7.48 -17.08 -12.49
C PHE A 189 7.13 -16.76 -11.04
N SER A 190 7.72 -17.47 -10.10
CA SER A 190 7.60 -17.17 -8.68
C SER A 190 8.96 -17.32 -8.00
N VAL A 191 9.30 -16.36 -7.15
CA VAL A 191 10.51 -16.37 -6.34
C VAL A 191 10.09 -16.41 -4.88
N ALA A 192 10.38 -17.52 -4.22
CA ALA A 192 10.16 -17.71 -2.80
C ALA A 192 11.46 -17.48 -2.03
N ARG A 193 11.38 -16.63 -1.00
CA ARG A 193 12.48 -16.36 -0.06
C ARG A 193 12.05 -16.77 1.34
N LEU A 194 12.84 -17.64 1.93
CA LEU A 194 12.68 -18.12 3.28
C LEU A 194 13.84 -17.55 4.10
N ASP A 195 13.53 -16.54 4.91
CA ASP A 195 14.48 -15.75 5.68
C ASP A 195 14.39 -16.12 7.16
N VAL A 196 15.48 -16.63 7.71
CA VAL A 196 15.65 -16.86 9.15
C VAL A 196 16.52 -15.74 9.71
N ASN A 197 15.88 -14.80 10.41
CA ASN A 197 16.55 -13.65 11.00
C ASN A 197 16.96 -13.95 12.45
N PHE A 198 18.26 -13.90 12.71
CA PHE A 198 18.82 -13.95 14.06
C PHE A 198 18.94 -12.53 14.60
N ARG A 199 18.13 -12.20 15.60
CA ARG A 199 18.19 -10.87 16.24
C ARG A 199 19.35 -10.82 17.22
N GLU A 200 19.87 -9.62 17.45
CA GLU A 200 20.98 -9.37 18.39
C GLU A 200 20.65 -9.79 19.83
N ALA A 201 19.36 -9.84 20.17
CA ALA A 201 18.87 -10.36 21.46
C ALA A 201 18.91 -11.90 21.58
N GLY A 202 19.34 -12.62 20.53
CA GLY A 202 19.40 -14.08 20.48
C GLY A 202 18.12 -14.78 20.00
N SER A 203 17.04 -14.04 19.70
CA SER A 203 15.81 -14.62 19.17
C SER A 203 15.90 -14.91 17.68
N VAL A 204 15.35 -16.05 17.25
CA VAL A 204 15.22 -16.43 15.84
C VAL A 204 13.82 -16.11 15.34
N ASN A 205 13.72 -15.49 14.16
CA ASN A 205 12.45 -15.11 13.56
C ASN A 205 12.39 -15.57 12.09
N PRO A 206 11.74 -16.72 11.79
CA PRO A 206 11.52 -17.17 10.43
C PRO A 206 10.46 -16.31 9.74
N SER A 207 10.69 -15.99 8.47
CA SER A 207 9.81 -15.19 7.63
C SER A 207 9.84 -15.68 6.19
N VAL A 208 8.69 -15.68 5.54
CA VAL A 208 8.54 -16.16 4.16
C VAL A 208 7.97 -15.03 3.32
N SER A 209 8.58 -14.79 2.17
CA SER A 209 8.05 -13.88 1.16
C SER A 209 8.11 -14.54 -0.21
N THR A 210 6.97 -14.64 -0.86
CA THR A 210 6.87 -15.16 -2.23
C THR A 210 6.35 -14.05 -3.14
N GLN A 211 7.05 -13.83 -4.24
CA GLN A 211 6.64 -12.85 -5.26
C GLN A 211 6.47 -13.58 -6.59
N SER A 212 5.31 -13.38 -7.22
CA SER A 212 4.99 -13.99 -8.51
C SER A 212 4.89 -12.92 -9.59
N VAL A 213 5.52 -13.19 -10.73
CA VAL A 213 5.57 -12.31 -11.90
C VAL A 213 5.06 -13.09 -13.10
N PRO A 214 4.11 -12.54 -13.88
CA PRO A 214 3.68 -13.17 -15.12
C PRO A 214 4.82 -13.22 -16.15
N ASP A 215 4.94 -14.31 -16.89
CA ASP A 215 5.76 -14.35 -18.10
C ASP A 215 5.10 -13.49 -19.19
N TYR A 216 5.87 -12.55 -19.73
CA TYR A 216 5.46 -11.60 -20.78
C TYR A 216 6.04 -11.94 -22.17
N ARG A 217 6.77 -13.05 -22.32
CA ARG A 217 7.47 -13.41 -23.58
C ARG A 217 6.56 -13.64 -24.78
N GLU A 218 5.39 -14.23 -24.55
CA GLU A 218 4.41 -14.57 -25.60
C GLU A 218 3.34 -13.48 -25.82
N GLN A 219 3.45 -12.34 -25.12
CA GLN A 219 2.43 -11.31 -25.18
C GLN A 219 2.44 -10.58 -26.54
N HIS A 220 1.25 -10.32 -27.09
CA HIS A 220 1.10 -9.56 -28.33
C HIS A 220 1.70 -8.15 -28.16
N MET A 221 2.87 -7.92 -28.77
CA MET A 221 3.63 -6.65 -28.76
C MET A 221 2.75 -5.40 -28.97
N VAL A 222 1.67 -5.55 -29.74
CA VAL A 222 0.67 -4.50 -30.03
C VAL A 222 -0.06 -4.02 -28.78
N GLN A 223 -0.50 -4.92 -27.89
CA GLN A 223 -1.24 -4.54 -26.68
C GLN A 223 -0.35 -3.77 -25.71
N SER A 224 0.87 -4.25 -25.49
CA SER A 224 1.85 -3.60 -24.62
C SER A 224 2.24 -2.21 -25.13
N ILE A 225 2.42 -2.03 -26.45
CA ILE A 225 2.67 -0.71 -27.06
C ILE A 225 1.49 0.25 -26.83
N VAL A 226 0.25 -0.22 -26.99
CA VAL A 226 -0.95 0.61 -26.81
C VAL A 226 -1.09 1.05 -25.35
N ILE A 227 -0.89 0.14 -24.40
CA ILE A 227 -0.98 0.43 -22.96
C ILE A 227 0.11 1.43 -22.54
N VAL A 228 1.36 1.19 -22.94
CA VAL A 228 2.49 2.08 -22.67
C VAL A 228 2.24 3.45 -23.32
N GLY A 229 1.73 3.49 -24.55
CA GLY A 229 1.39 4.72 -25.26
C GLY A 229 0.33 5.56 -24.54
N ILE A 230 -0.78 4.93 -24.12
CA ILE A 230 -1.85 5.59 -23.34
C ILE A 230 -1.31 6.10 -22.00
N GLY A 231 -0.47 5.31 -21.33
CA GLY A 231 0.21 5.70 -20.09
C GLY A 231 1.11 6.92 -20.28
N LEU A 232 1.99 6.92 -21.28
CA LEU A 232 2.90 8.04 -21.58
C LEU A 232 2.14 9.32 -21.91
N VAL A 233 1.04 9.24 -22.66
CA VAL A 233 0.17 10.40 -22.95
C VAL A 233 -0.46 10.93 -21.66
N TYR A 234 -0.94 10.05 -20.77
CA TYR A 234 -1.51 10.43 -19.49
C TYR A 234 -0.50 11.14 -18.58
N TYR A 235 0.68 10.54 -18.42
CA TYR A 235 1.76 11.12 -17.63
C TYR A 235 2.28 12.42 -18.23
N GLY A 236 2.44 12.50 -19.55
CA GLY A 236 2.81 13.72 -20.25
C GLY A 236 1.80 14.85 -20.01
N CYS A 237 0.50 14.54 -20.04
CA CYS A 237 -0.56 15.50 -19.73
C CYS A 237 -0.54 15.96 -18.26
N ILE A 238 -0.20 15.07 -17.32
CA ILE A 238 0.00 15.42 -15.90
C ILE A 238 1.22 16.33 -15.75
N LEU A 239 2.37 15.96 -16.31
CA LEU A 239 3.62 16.71 -16.21
C LEU A 239 3.49 18.09 -16.84
N TYR A 240 2.95 18.19 -18.06
CA TYR A 240 2.64 19.46 -18.71
C TYR A 240 1.76 20.37 -17.83
N TYR A 241 0.76 19.79 -17.14
CA TYR A 241 -0.10 20.55 -16.24
C TYR A 241 0.60 20.97 -14.95
N ILE A 242 1.47 20.12 -14.40
CA ILE A 242 2.31 20.44 -13.23
C ILE A 242 3.27 21.57 -13.60
N GLU A 243 3.95 21.49 -14.74
CA GLU A 243 4.87 22.53 -15.24
C GLU A 243 4.14 23.86 -15.51
N LYS A 244 2.97 23.81 -16.17
CA LYS A 244 2.14 25.00 -16.40
C LYS A 244 1.69 25.67 -15.09
N LYS A 245 1.55 24.90 -14.01
CA LYS A 245 1.21 25.40 -12.66
C LYS A 245 2.45 25.76 -11.83
N LYS A 246 3.62 25.25 -12.21
CA LYS A 246 4.93 25.46 -11.61
C LYS A 246 5.77 26.44 -12.46
N SER A 247 5.12 27.48 -13.02
CA SER A 247 5.79 28.73 -13.43
C SER A 247 6.13 29.57 -12.19
N SER A 248 6.83 28.94 -11.26
CA SER A 248 7.60 29.50 -10.15
C SER A 248 8.20 28.29 -9.43
N LEU A 249 9.22 27.70 -10.06
CA LEU A 249 10.42 27.11 -9.45
C LEU A 249 11.07 26.17 -10.48
N SER A 250 12.12 26.68 -11.12
CA SER A 250 13.05 25.95 -11.97
C SER A 250 13.59 24.71 -11.26
N THR A 251 13.70 23.58 -11.95
CA THR A 251 14.97 22.89 -12.24
C THR A 251 14.67 21.64 -13.09
N THR A 252 15.51 21.46 -14.11
CA THR A 252 15.62 20.39 -15.11
C THR A 252 15.91 19.02 -14.49
N PHE A 253 15.34 17.96 -15.07
CA PHE A 253 15.69 16.56 -14.78
C PHE A 253 16.12 15.88 -16.09
N SER A 254 17.38 15.45 -16.18
CA SER A 254 17.91 14.72 -17.32
C SER A 254 17.63 13.23 -17.17
N LEU A 255 17.03 12.61 -18.18
CA LEU A 255 16.95 11.15 -18.32
C LEU A 255 18.23 10.66 -19.00
N ALA A 256 19.02 9.88 -18.27
CA ALA A 256 20.05 9.02 -18.85
C ALA A 256 19.51 7.59 -18.82
N SER A 257 19.12 7.05 -19.98
CA SER A 257 18.99 5.60 -20.14
C SER A 257 20.29 5.07 -20.74
N ARG A 258 20.97 4.22 -19.97
CA ARG A 258 22.07 3.39 -20.46
C ARG A 258 21.46 2.08 -20.95
N SER A 259 21.58 1.80 -22.23
CA SER A 259 21.40 0.45 -22.78
C SER A 259 22.60 -0.40 -22.37
N SER A 260 22.36 -1.54 -21.74
CA SER A 260 23.36 -2.60 -21.59
C SER A 260 22.79 -3.87 -22.21
N TRP A 261 23.17 -4.12 -23.45
CA TRP A 261 23.09 -5.44 -24.06
C TRP A 261 24.44 -6.08 -23.78
N LYS A 262 24.49 -7.10 -22.93
CA LYS A 262 25.66 -7.95 -22.79
C LYS A 262 25.34 -9.31 -23.38
N SER A 263 26.20 -9.73 -24.31
CA SER A 263 26.22 -11.02 -24.96
C SER A 263 26.55 -12.12 -23.96
N LEU A 264 25.67 -13.12 -23.82
CA LEU A 264 26.00 -14.38 -23.16
C LEU A 264 26.88 -15.22 -24.10
N GLY A 265 28.13 -15.42 -23.68
CA GLY A 265 29.01 -16.49 -24.19
C GLY A 265 28.88 -17.72 -23.28
N ILE A 266 28.92 -18.90 -23.90
CA ILE A 266 28.76 -20.23 -23.29
C ILE A 266 30.12 -20.74 -22.78
N CYS A 267 30.23 -21.26 -21.53
CA CYS A 267 31.30 -22.17 -21.08
C CYS A 267 30.93 -23.02 -19.83
N SER A 268 30.03 -24.00 -20.00
CA SER A 268 29.79 -25.18 -19.13
C SER A 268 30.67 -25.34 -17.86
N ASN A 269 30.15 -24.94 -16.69
CA ASN A 269 30.48 -25.46 -15.35
C ASN A 269 29.39 -25.04 -14.34
N SER A 270 29.29 -25.72 -13.18
CA SER A 270 28.28 -25.49 -12.12
C SER A 270 28.23 -24.03 -11.61
N ASP A 271 29.36 -23.32 -11.66
CA ASP A 271 29.46 -21.92 -11.25
C ASP A 271 28.83 -20.95 -12.27
N GLU A 272 28.80 -21.28 -13.57
CA GLU A 272 28.11 -20.48 -14.58
C GLU A 272 26.60 -20.54 -14.39
N PHE A 273 26.09 -21.72 -14.05
CA PHE A 273 24.67 -21.92 -13.85
C PHE A 273 24.16 -21.13 -12.64
N PHE A 274 24.94 -21.09 -11.56
CA PHE A 274 24.66 -20.24 -10.40
C PHE A 274 24.59 -18.75 -10.78
N LEU A 275 25.56 -18.25 -11.55
CA LEU A 275 25.61 -16.85 -11.98
C LEU A 275 24.43 -16.51 -12.91
N ALA A 276 24.10 -17.39 -13.86
CA ALA A 276 22.97 -17.21 -14.76
C ALA A 276 21.63 -17.23 -14.01
N LEU A 277 21.44 -18.14 -13.06
CA LEU A 277 20.23 -18.20 -12.24
C LEU A 277 20.09 -16.93 -11.37
N ARG A 278 21.20 -16.45 -10.79
CA ARG A 278 21.21 -15.22 -9.99
C ARG A 278 20.85 -14.00 -10.83
N GLU A 279 21.37 -13.90 -12.05
CA GLU A 279 21.01 -12.85 -13.01
C GLU A 279 19.51 -12.90 -13.37
N VAL A 280 18.95 -14.11 -13.58
CA VAL A 280 17.51 -14.29 -13.82
C VAL A 280 16.68 -13.87 -12.61
N ILE A 281 17.08 -14.26 -11.39
CA ILE A 281 16.37 -13.89 -10.16
C ILE A 281 16.42 -12.37 -9.94
N GLU A 282 17.57 -11.73 -10.15
CA GLU A 282 17.69 -10.26 -10.07
C GLU A 282 16.79 -9.56 -11.11
N ALA A 283 16.73 -10.08 -12.34
CA ALA A 283 15.83 -9.56 -13.35
C ALA A 283 14.33 -9.75 -12.99
N LEU A 284 13.97 -10.88 -12.35
CA LEU A 284 12.62 -11.13 -11.85
C LEU A 284 12.25 -10.20 -10.69
N ASP A 285 13.20 -9.88 -9.80
CA ASP A 285 12.99 -8.90 -8.72
C ASP A 285 12.74 -7.50 -9.27
N ASP A 286 13.57 -7.07 -10.22
CA ASP A 286 13.39 -5.78 -10.89
C ASP A 286 12.02 -5.74 -11.58
N ALA A 287 11.62 -6.80 -12.27
CA ALA A 287 10.30 -6.92 -12.88
C ALA A 287 9.18 -6.85 -11.83
N ALA A 288 9.31 -7.53 -10.68
CA ALA A 288 8.32 -7.48 -9.60
C ALA A 288 8.15 -6.06 -9.03
N ILE A 289 9.23 -5.29 -8.89
CA ILE A 289 9.18 -3.89 -8.46
C ILE A 289 8.39 -3.05 -9.47
N TRP A 290 8.66 -3.22 -10.77
CA TRP A 290 7.94 -2.50 -11.83
C TRP A 290 6.45 -2.88 -11.90
N VAL A 291 6.12 -4.16 -11.75
CA VAL A 291 4.73 -4.65 -11.71
C VAL A 291 3.98 -4.09 -10.49
N ASN A 292 4.63 -4.03 -9.33
CA ASN A 292 4.06 -3.43 -8.12
C ASN A 292 3.86 -1.92 -8.29
N ALA A 293 4.85 -1.21 -8.83
CA ALA A 293 4.73 0.22 -9.12
C ALA A 293 3.59 0.50 -10.12
N TYR A 294 3.47 -0.32 -11.17
CA TYR A 294 2.38 -0.25 -12.14
C TYR A 294 1.01 -0.47 -11.48
N SER A 295 0.91 -1.46 -10.59
CA SER A 295 -0.30 -1.76 -9.82
C SER A 295 -0.69 -0.61 -8.90
N MET A 296 0.28 0.02 -8.21
CA MET A 296 0.04 1.20 -7.38
C MET A 296 -0.48 2.39 -8.20
N VAL A 297 0.11 2.63 -9.37
CA VAL A 297 -0.36 3.64 -10.31
C VAL A 297 -1.79 3.37 -10.73
N GLY A 298 -2.12 2.13 -11.09
CA GLY A 298 -3.47 1.71 -11.44
C GLY A 298 -4.47 1.94 -10.32
N ALA A 299 -4.14 1.57 -9.09
CA ALA A 299 -4.99 1.83 -7.93
C ALA A 299 -5.25 3.35 -7.77
N ILE A 300 -4.22 4.18 -7.91
CA ILE A 300 -4.35 5.63 -7.80
C ILE A 300 -5.25 6.19 -8.92
N THR A 301 -5.10 5.75 -10.17
CA THR A 301 -5.94 6.23 -11.29
C THR A 301 -7.39 5.82 -11.14
N ILE A 302 -7.66 4.60 -10.66
CA ILE A 302 -9.01 4.11 -10.35
C ILE A 302 -9.65 4.94 -9.23
N ILE A 303 -8.92 5.22 -8.14
CA ILE A 303 -9.42 6.09 -7.04
C ILE A 303 -9.71 7.51 -7.54
N GLN A 304 -8.85 8.05 -8.41
CA GLN A 304 -9.06 9.36 -9.03
C GLN A 304 -10.29 9.36 -9.95
N LEU A 305 -10.54 8.27 -10.67
CA LEU A 305 -11.73 8.09 -11.50
C LEU A 305 -13.00 8.02 -10.63
N GLY A 306 -13.00 7.24 -9.55
CA GLY A 306 -14.12 7.20 -8.59
C GLY A 306 -14.43 8.58 -7.99
N SER A 307 -13.39 9.33 -7.63
CA SER A 307 -13.53 10.73 -7.16
C SER A 307 -14.13 11.65 -8.23
N PHE A 308 -13.81 11.43 -9.51
CA PHE A 308 -14.40 12.16 -10.62
C PHE A 308 -15.89 11.81 -10.79
N VAL A 309 -16.25 10.53 -10.73
CA VAL A 309 -17.64 10.06 -10.83
C VAL A 309 -18.51 10.72 -9.77
N ILE A 310 -18.06 10.78 -8.52
CA ILE A 310 -18.79 11.45 -7.42
C ILE A 310 -19.08 12.92 -7.75
N ARG A 311 -18.15 13.62 -8.43
CA ARG A 311 -18.36 15.01 -8.87
C ARG A 311 -19.32 15.11 -10.05
N GLN A 312 -19.31 14.13 -10.94
CA GLN A 312 -20.24 14.07 -12.06
C GLN A 312 -21.68 13.88 -11.57
N LEU A 313 -21.95 13.29 -10.40
CA LEU A 313 -23.30 13.16 -9.84
C LEU A 313 -24.05 14.50 -9.61
N ARG A 314 -23.42 15.66 -9.85
CA ARG A 314 -24.03 16.99 -9.80
C ARG A 314 -25.10 17.28 -10.87
N PHE A 315 -25.27 16.45 -11.91
CA PHE A 315 -26.32 16.70 -12.93
C PHE A 315 -27.74 16.47 -12.40
N HIS A 316 -27.93 15.58 -11.42
CA HIS A 316 -29.25 15.31 -10.86
C HIS A 316 -29.53 16.20 -9.63
N PRO A 317 -30.68 16.88 -9.53
CA PRO A 317 -30.97 17.83 -8.44
C PRO A 317 -30.78 17.23 -7.04
N ARG A 318 -31.22 16.00 -6.80
CA ARG A 318 -31.07 15.31 -5.50
C ARG A 318 -29.63 14.87 -5.22
N LEU A 319 -28.89 14.43 -6.24
CA LEU A 319 -27.52 13.94 -6.08
C LEU A 319 -26.50 15.09 -6.04
N ASN A 320 -26.84 16.25 -6.60
CA ASN A 320 -26.04 17.47 -6.52
C ASN A 320 -25.93 17.99 -5.08
N VAL A 321 -27.00 17.88 -4.28
CA VAL A 321 -26.95 18.20 -2.85
C VAL A 321 -25.92 17.30 -2.17
N PHE A 322 -26.02 15.98 -2.34
CA PHE A 322 -25.06 15.01 -1.79
C PHE A 322 -23.61 15.29 -2.24
N ALA A 323 -23.38 15.46 -3.54
CA ALA A 323 -22.04 15.68 -4.09
C ALA A 323 -21.42 17.02 -3.64
N ARG A 324 -22.25 18.06 -3.41
CA ARG A 324 -21.80 19.32 -2.81
C ARG A 324 -21.48 19.15 -1.33
N THR A 325 -22.30 18.40 -0.59
CA THR A 325 -22.05 18.08 0.82
C THR A 325 -20.73 17.36 0.99
N VAL A 326 -20.47 16.30 0.23
CA VAL A 326 -19.19 15.57 0.26
C VAL A 326 -18.01 16.48 -0.11
N ALA A 327 -18.13 17.29 -1.17
CA ALA A 327 -17.02 18.15 -1.61
C ALA A 327 -16.70 19.30 -0.63
N THR A 328 -17.72 19.83 0.06
CA THR A 328 -17.55 20.90 1.04
C THR A 328 -17.11 20.36 2.39
N SER A 329 -17.66 19.22 2.84
CA SER A 329 -17.23 18.56 4.08
C SER A 329 -15.76 18.17 4.00
N LEU A 330 -15.30 17.56 2.90
CA LEU A 330 -13.88 17.21 2.72
C LEU A 330 -12.91 18.39 2.87
N ARG A 331 -13.34 19.63 2.61
CA ARG A 331 -12.50 20.82 2.84
C ARG A 331 -12.40 21.18 4.32
N GLN A 332 -13.51 21.12 5.06
CA GLN A 332 -13.51 21.39 6.50
C GLN A 332 -12.79 20.27 7.28
N PHE A 333 -12.91 19.03 6.81
CA PHE A 333 -12.20 17.87 7.33
C PHE A 333 -10.68 18.03 7.30
N ARG A 334 -10.13 18.79 6.35
CA ARG A 334 -8.68 18.98 6.25
C ARG A 334 -8.11 19.57 7.53
N ASP A 335 -8.75 20.61 8.05
CA ASP A 335 -8.24 21.34 9.22
C ASP A 335 -8.40 20.50 10.49
N PHE A 336 -9.50 19.73 10.58
CA PHE A 336 -9.71 18.73 11.64
C PHE A 336 -8.71 17.57 11.60
N ILE A 337 -8.39 17.03 10.41
CA ILE A 337 -7.42 15.93 10.25
C ILE A 337 -6.04 16.31 10.79
N VAL A 338 -5.63 17.57 10.66
CA VAL A 338 -4.36 18.03 11.25
C VAL A 338 -4.37 17.88 12.77
N ILE A 339 -5.45 18.30 13.43
CA ILE A 339 -5.61 18.15 14.89
C ILE A 339 -5.63 16.67 15.27
N PHE A 340 -6.39 15.85 14.53
CA PHE A 340 -6.45 14.41 14.74
C PHE A 340 -5.07 13.76 14.64
N ILE A 341 -4.27 14.06 13.60
CA ILE A 341 -2.94 13.47 13.41
C ILE A 341 -2.00 13.85 14.56
N ILE A 342 -2.03 15.10 15.03
CA ILE A 342 -1.18 15.54 16.15
C ILE A 342 -1.51 14.75 17.42
N ILE A 343 -2.80 14.63 17.76
CA ILE A 343 -3.24 13.90 18.95
C ILE A 343 -2.93 12.40 18.78
N PHE A 344 -3.27 11.82 17.63
CA PHE A 344 -3.04 10.41 17.31
C PHE A 344 -1.56 10.02 17.40
N MET A 345 -0.66 10.83 16.82
CA MET A 345 0.79 10.60 16.89
C MET A 345 1.30 10.73 18.32
N THR A 346 0.76 11.67 19.11
CA THR A 346 1.13 11.83 20.52
C THR A 346 0.79 10.57 21.33
N PHE A 347 -0.42 10.04 21.16
CA PHE A 347 -0.81 8.78 21.81
C PHE A 347 0.01 7.60 21.30
N SER A 348 0.29 7.53 20.00
CA SER A 348 1.10 6.45 19.42
C SER A 348 2.52 6.42 19.99
N LEU A 349 3.17 7.57 20.09
CA LEU A 349 4.51 7.69 20.69
C LEU A 349 4.49 7.45 22.22
N ALA A 350 3.44 7.90 22.90
CA ALA A 350 3.24 7.61 24.32
C ALA A 350 3.07 6.09 24.56
N GLY A 351 2.26 5.42 23.74
CA GLY A 351 2.06 3.96 23.78
C GLY A 351 3.35 3.19 23.52
N ASN A 352 4.13 3.60 22.51
CA ASN A 352 5.47 3.05 22.26
C ASN A 352 6.38 3.18 23.48
N SER A 353 6.37 4.33 24.13
CA SER A 353 7.22 4.61 25.29
C SER A 353 6.77 3.87 26.56
N LEU A 354 5.47 3.69 26.75
CA LEU A 354 4.87 3.00 27.91
C LEU A 354 4.98 1.47 27.80
N PHE A 355 4.61 0.90 26.65
CA PHE A 355 4.43 -0.55 26.50
C PHE A 355 5.46 -1.20 25.58
N GLY A 356 6.22 -0.44 24.79
CA GLY A 356 7.07 -0.99 23.73
C GLY A 356 8.19 -1.92 24.21
N LYS A 357 8.56 -1.87 25.49
CA LYS A 357 9.55 -2.77 26.09
C LYS A 357 9.03 -4.19 26.32
N HIS A 358 7.72 -4.35 26.44
CA HIS A 358 7.12 -5.61 26.88
C HIS A 358 6.03 -6.13 25.94
N VAL A 359 5.48 -5.27 25.09
CA VAL A 359 4.34 -5.58 24.23
C VAL A 359 4.74 -5.36 22.77
N TYR A 360 4.73 -6.43 21.98
CA TYR A 360 5.16 -6.40 20.56
C TYR A 360 4.36 -5.38 19.74
N GLN A 361 3.06 -5.23 20.03
CA GLN A 361 2.15 -4.28 19.41
C GLN A 361 2.64 -2.82 19.52
N PHE A 362 3.43 -2.50 20.56
CA PHE A 362 3.99 -1.17 20.79
C PHE A 362 5.51 -1.12 20.67
N SER A 363 6.15 -2.17 20.14
CA SER A 363 7.63 -2.32 20.14
C SER A 363 8.36 -1.27 19.29
N SER A 364 7.73 -0.82 18.21
CA SER A 364 8.27 0.20 17.31
C SER A 364 7.26 1.30 17.08
N ALA A 365 7.72 2.48 16.65
CA ALA A 365 6.83 3.58 16.31
C ALA A 365 5.84 3.20 15.20
N SER A 366 6.27 2.38 14.23
CA SER A 366 5.40 1.88 13.16
C SER A 366 4.35 0.90 13.68
N ASN A 367 4.76 -0.08 14.49
CA ASN A 367 3.83 -1.03 15.11
C ASN A 367 2.84 -0.31 16.03
N SER A 368 3.29 0.73 16.76
CA SER A 368 2.45 1.55 17.62
C SER A 368 1.39 2.33 16.84
N ILE A 369 1.70 2.80 15.62
CA ILE A 369 0.72 3.46 14.74
C ILE A 369 -0.36 2.47 14.32
N VAL A 370 0.03 1.25 13.91
CA VAL A 370 -0.92 0.18 13.54
C VAL A 370 -1.79 -0.20 14.72
N SER A 371 -1.19 -0.34 15.90
CA SER A 371 -1.91 -0.68 17.14
C SER A 371 -2.88 0.42 17.57
N CYS A 372 -2.50 1.70 17.46
CA CYS A 372 -3.41 2.81 17.69
C CYS A 372 -4.55 2.85 16.65
N MET A 373 -4.29 2.51 15.39
CA MET A 373 -5.36 2.36 14.39
C MET A 373 -6.32 1.22 14.77
N ASN A 374 -5.81 0.08 15.23
CA ASN A 374 -6.63 -1.02 15.73
C ASN A 374 -7.46 -0.59 16.96
N MET A 375 -6.90 0.26 17.83
CA MET A 375 -7.65 0.85 18.95
C MET A 375 -8.73 1.85 18.49
N LEU A 376 -8.51 2.59 17.40
CA LEU A 376 -9.52 3.47 16.79
C LEU A 376 -10.73 2.67 16.29
N PHE A 377 -10.49 1.52 15.66
CA PHE A 377 -11.54 0.63 15.17
C PHE A 377 -12.03 -0.41 16.19
N GLN A 378 -11.58 -0.32 17.45
CA GLN A 378 -11.93 -1.23 18.54
C GLN A 378 -11.59 -2.71 18.29
N THR A 379 -10.66 -3.01 17.38
CA THR A 379 -10.16 -4.38 17.12
C THR A 379 -8.99 -4.75 18.02
N PHE A 380 -8.48 -3.81 18.81
CA PHE A 380 -7.36 -4.02 19.71
C PHE A 380 -7.77 -4.78 20.98
N ASP A 381 -7.04 -5.84 21.30
CA ASP A 381 -7.23 -6.62 22.52
C ASP A 381 -6.57 -5.94 23.74
N TYR A 382 -7.40 -5.42 24.65
CA TYR A 382 -6.94 -4.79 25.89
C TYR A 382 -6.13 -5.74 26.80
N ASN A 383 -6.37 -7.06 26.72
CA ASN A 383 -5.66 -8.02 27.56
C ASN A 383 -4.14 -7.96 27.34
N SER A 384 -3.72 -7.59 26.11
CA SER A 384 -2.31 -7.43 25.73
C SER A 384 -1.54 -6.38 26.55
N ILE A 385 -2.24 -5.38 27.14
CA ILE A 385 -1.61 -4.31 27.94
C ILE A 385 -2.07 -4.29 29.39
N SER A 386 -3.07 -5.07 29.76
CA SER A 386 -3.73 -5.06 31.07
C SER A 386 -2.80 -5.32 32.26
N SER A 387 -1.67 -5.99 32.04
CA SER A 387 -0.69 -6.34 33.07
C SER A 387 0.13 -5.15 33.59
N PHE A 388 0.17 -4.03 32.86
CA PHE A 388 0.98 -2.86 33.23
C PHE A 388 0.20 -1.83 34.04
N ARG A 389 0.82 -1.33 35.11
CA ARG A 389 0.28 -0.21 35.90
C ARG A 389 0.16 1.03 35.01
N GLY A 390 -1.04 1.61 34.93
CA GLY A 390 -1.34 2.76 34.07
C GLY A 390 -1.90 2.42 32.69
N ALA A 391 -1.95 1.14 32.31
CA ALA A 391 -2.55 0.70 31.04
C ALA A 391 -4.03 1.10 30.91
N GLY A 392 -4.79 0.96 31.99
CA GLY A 392 -6.19 1.39 32.03
C GLY A 392 -6.36 2.89 31.79
N ILE A 393 -5.52 3.74 32.41
CA ILE A 393 -5.59 5.20 32.23
C ILE A 393 -5.26 5.58 30.79
N TYR A 394 -4.19 5.00 30.23
CA TYR A 394 -3.84 5.22 28.81
C TYR A 394 -4.97 4.78 27.88
N PHE A 395 -5.48 3.57 28.05
CA PHE A 395 -6.53 3.01 27.19
C PHE A 395 -7.84 3.81 27.28
N TRP A 396 -8.32 4.11 28.49
CA TRP A 396 -9.55 4.87 28.68
C TRP A 396 -9.43 6.33 28.24
N SER A 397 -8.28 6.97 28.49
CA SER A 397 -8.04 8.34 27.97
C SER A 397 -8.00 8.38 26.45
N TYR A 398 -7.38 7.39 25.80
CA TYR A 398 -7.43 7.23 24.33
C TYR A 398 -8.87 7.07 23.84
N MET A 399 -9.63 6.16 24.45
CA MET A 399 -11.03 5.90 24.09
C MET A 399 -11.90 7.14 24.22
N ILE A 400 -11.75 7.90 25.31
CA ILE A 400 -12.52 9.13 25.51
C ILE A 400 -12.11 10.21 24.50
N VAL A 401 -10.81 10.50 24.36
CA VAL A 401 -10.35 11.62 23.54
C VAL A 401 -10.53 11.32 22.05
N ILE A 402 -10.06 10.17 21.57
CA ILE A 402 -10.04 9.88 20.14
C ILE A 402 -11.37 9.27 19.67
N ASN A 403 -11.88 8.25 20.36
CA ASN A 403 -13.09 7.56 19.91
C ASN A 403 -14.38 8.29 20.26
N ILE A 404 -14.49 8.87 21.46
CA ILE A 404 -15.73 9.58 21.84
C ILE A 404 -15.66 11.03 21.36
N VAL A 405 -14.63 11.80 21.71
CA VAL A 405 -14.63 13.25 21.41
C VAL A 405 -14.33 13.50 19.93
N LEU A 406 -13.21 13.00 19.39
CA LEU A 406 -12.81 13.33 18.01
C LEU A 406 -13.74 12.72 16.95
N LEU A 407 -14.14 11.45 17.04
CA LEU A 407 -15.09 10.89 16.06
C LEU A 407 -16.48 11.55 16.13
N ASN A 408 -16.98 11.90 17.32
CA ASN A 408 -18.26 12.61 17.41
C ASN A 408 -18.15 14.07 16.91
N MET A 409 -17.00 14.73 17.11
CA MET A 409 -16.74 16.05 16.51
C MET A 409 -16.68 15.96 14.98
N MET A 410 -16.11 14.88 14.43
CA MET A 410 -16.11 14.61 12.99
C MET A 410 -17.54 14.44 12.46
N LEU A 411 -18.38 13.67 13.14
CA LEU A 411 -19.80 13.51 12.76
C LEU A 411 -20.55 14.84 12.84
N ALA A 412 -20.34 15.62 13.91
CA ALA A 412 -20.93 16.94 14.07
C ALA A 412 -20.55 17.88 12.93
N MET A 413 -19.29 17.85 12.47
CA MET A 413 -18.84 18.61 11.30
C MET A 413 -19.58 18.20 10.02
N VAL A 414 -19.75 16.89 9.76
CA VAL A 414 -20.52 16.40 8.59
C VAL A 414 -21.96 16.89 8.62
N ILE A 415 -22.61 16.77 9.78
CA ILE A 415 -24.01 17.17 9.97
C ILE A 415 -24.15 18.69 9.79
N GLY A 416 -23.23 19.48 10.36
CA GLY A 416 -23.22 20.93 10.19
C GLY A 416 -23.17 21.36 8.73
N VAL A 417 -22.27 20.77 7.93
CA VAL A 417 -22.18 21.04 6.48
C VAL A 417 -23.44 20.61 5.73
N TYR A 418 -24.01 19.47 6.10
CA TYR A 418 -25.26 18.98 5.50
C TYR A 418 -26.43 19.93 5.74
N GLN A 419 -26.56 20.43 6.98
CA GLN A 419 -27.58 21.42 7.33
C GLN A 419 -27.41 22.72 6.54
N THR A 420 -26.20 23.28 6.46
CA THR A 420 -25.93 24.51 5.70
C THR A 420 -26.29 24.37 4.22
N ILE A 421 -25.89 23.27 3.57
CA ILE A 421 -26.15 23.07 2.14
C ILE A 421 -27.64 22.83 1.85
N THR A 422 -28.35 22.23 2.80
CA THR A 422 -29.79 22.00 2.69
C THR A 422 -30.56 23.32 2.83
N GLN A 423 -30.14 24.21 3.75
CA GLN A 423 -30.69 25.57 3.88
C GLN A 423 -30.43 26.41 2.63
N GLU A 424 -29.19 26.45 2.12
CA GLU A 424 -28.86 27.13 0.86
C GLU A 424 -29.69 26.62 -0.33
N GLY A 425 -30.01 25.31 -0.34
CA GLY A 425 -30.90 24.70 -1.32
C GLY A 425 -32.33 25.24 -1.26
N HIS A 426 -32.91 25.32 -0.06
CA HIS A 426 -34.26 25.84 0.16
C HIS A 426 -34.34 27.33 -0.16
N ASP A 427 -33.40 28.14 0.32
CA ASP A 427 -33.37 29.59 0.08
C ASP A 427 -33.20 29.92 -1.41
N GLY A 428 -32.40 29.12 -2.12
CA GLY A 428 -32.25 29.23 -3.56
C GLY A 428 -33.53 28.92 -4.34
N GLU A 429 -34.34 27.97 -3.87
CA GLU A 429 -35.63 27.62 -4.49
C GLU A 429 -36.68 28.70 -4.23
N VAL A 430 -36.79 29.18 -3.00
CA VAL A 430 -37.68 30.31 -2.63
C VAL A 430 -37.35 31.54 -3.46
N SER A 431 -36.07 31.90 -3.56
CA SER A 431 -35.60 33.04 -4.36
C SER A 431 -35.99 32.92 -5.84
N ARG A 432 -35.88 31.72 -6.43
CA ARG A 432 -36.28 31.48 -7.83
C ARG A 432 -37.79 31.58 -8.03
N GLN A 433 -38.58 31.03 -7.12
CA GLN A 433 -40.04 31.14 -7.17
C GLN A 433 -40.49 32.60 -7.03
N LEU A 434 -39.83 33.37 -6.15
CA LEU A 434 -40.09 34.80 -5.99
C LEU A 434 -39.75 35.60 -7.25
N ILE A 435 -38.58 35.37 -7.85
CA ILE A 435 -38.16 36.00 -9.11
C ILE A 435 -39.13 35.65 -10.25
N ALA A 436 -39.59 34.40 -10.32
CA ALA A 436 -40.57 33.96 -11.32
C ALA A 436 -41.92 34.70 -11.14
N ARG A 437 -42.38 34.88 -9.90
CA ARG A 437 -43.60 35.65 -9.58
C ARG A 437 -43.46 37.13 -9.95
N ILE A 438 -42.33 37.76 -9.60
CA ILE A 438 -42.07 39.17 -9.93
C ILE A 438 -42.04 39.36 -11.45
N ARG A 439 -41.37 38.47 -12.19
CA ARG A 439 -41.31 38.52 -13.66
C ARG A 439 -42.69 38.33 -14.32
N LYS A 440 -43.58 37.54 -13.71
CA LYS A 440 -44.95 37.34 -14.19
C LYS A 440 -45.84 38.57 -13.95
N ASN A 441 -45.68 39.23 -12.80
CA ASN A 441 -46.51 40.37 -12.41
C ASN A 441 -46.03 41.71 -13.01
N TYR A 442 -44.74 41.85 -13.35
CA TYR A 442 -44.18 43.08 -13.93
C TYR A 442 -43.46 42.80 -15.26
N PRO A 443 -44.18 42.82 -16.40
CA PRO A 443 -43.61 42.42 -17.69
C PRO A 443 -42.78 43.50 -18.41
N SER A 444 -42.73 44.76 -17.92
CA SER A 444 -41.95 45.81 -18.57
C SER A 444 -40.45 45.67 -18.23
N LYS A 445 -39.60 45.62 -19.27
CA LYS A 445 -38.14 45.44 -19.14
C LYS A 445 -37.44 46.55 -18.34
N GLU A 446 -38.08 47.72 -18.23
CA GLU A 446 -37.56 48.90 -17.53
C GLU A 446 -37.74 48.81 -16.00
N ALA A 447 -38.86 48.24 -15.52
CA ALA A 447 -39.11 48.07 -14.08
C ALA A 447 -38.23 46.97 -13.45
N ILE A 448 -37.88 45.94 -14.23
CA ILE A 448 -36.98 44.87 -13.78
C ILE A 448 -35.52 45.36 -13.71
N ARG A 449 -35.11 46.28 -14.60
CA ARG A 449 -33.77 46.88 -14.61
C ARG A 449 -33.51 47.78 -13.40
N SER A 450 -34.50 48.55 -12.95
CA SER A 450 -34.36 49.40 -11.76
C SER A 450 -34.27 48.60 -10.45
N LEU A 451 -34.92 47.43 -10.38
CA LEU A 451 -34.83 46.50 -9.24
C LEU A 451 -33.51 45.71 -9.22
N LEU A 452 -32.99 45.26 -10.38
CA LEU A 452 -31.75 44.48 -10.47
C LEU A 452 -30.46 45.31 -10.30
N CYS A 453 -30.50 46.63 -10.56
CA CYS A 453 -29.36 47.52 -10.33
C CYS A 453 -29.02 47.72 -8.84
N TRP A 454 -29.89 47.30 -7.92
CA TRP A 454 -29.73 47.50 -6.47
C TRP A 454 -28.90 46.40 -5.78
N ARG A 455 -27.94 45.80 -6.50
CA ARG A 455 -27.02 44.77 -5.97
C ARG A 455 -25.70 45.36 -5.45
N GLY A 456 -25.54 46.69 -5.47
CA GLY A 456 -24.22 47.33 -5.41
C GLY A 456 -23.84 48.16 -4.17
N GLN A 457 -24.75 48.67 -3.34
CA GLN A 457 -24.32 49.56 -2.23
C GLN A 457 -25.18 49.39 -0.96
N GLY A 458 -24.52 49.01 0.13
CA GLY A 458 -25.10 48.88 1.45
C GLY A 458 -25.46 50.24 2.07
N ARG A 459 -26.73 50.63 1.97
CA ARG A 459 -27.54 51.38 2.97
C ARG A 459 -28.86 51.79 2.31
N MET A 460 -30.00 51.39 2.90
CA MET A 460 -31.31 51.91 2.46
C MET A 460 -31.55 53.29 3.09
N ARG A 461 -31.85 54.28 2.24
CA ARG A 461 -32.57 55.49 2.62
C ARG A 461 -33.69 55.67 1.61
N LEU A 462 -34.94 55.74 2.07
CA LEU A 462 -36.11 56.00 1.24
C LEU A 462 -36.05 57.45 0.75
N VAL A 463 -36.14 57.65 -0.57
CA VAL A 463 -36.47 58.96 -1.17
C VAL A 463 -37.77 58.76 -1.93
N PRO A 464 -38.85 59.50 -1.60
CA PRO A 464 -40.10 59.42 -2.35
C PRO A 464 -39.98 60.32 -3.58
N THR A 465 -39.83 59.72 -4.76
CA THR A 465 -40.02 60.46 -6.02
C THR A 465 -41.50 60.46 -6.37
N LYS A 466 -42.11 61.64 -6.29
CA LYS A 466 -43.40 61.94 -6.92
C LYS A 466 -43.27 61.84 -8.44
N ASP A 467 -44.41 61.54 -9.06
CA ASP A 467 -44.74 61.66 -10.48
C ASP A 467 -44.44 60.46 -11.40
N HIS A 468 -45.37 59.48 -11.38
CA HIS A 468 -45.95 58.84 -12.59
C HIS A 468 -47.16 57.95 -12.20
N PRO A 469 -48.26 57.94 -13.00
CA PRO A 469 -49.48 57.21 -12.64
C PRO A 469 -49.44 55.73 -13.08
N ALA A 470 -49.84 54.86 -12.13
CA ALA A 470 -50.43 53.53 -12.30
C ALA A 470 -49.70 52.43 -13.11
N ARG A 471 -48.96 51.56 -12.40
CA ARG A 471 -49.13 50.09 -12.50
C ARG A 471 -48.65 49.41 -11.21
N SER A 472 -49.62 49.02 -10.37
CA SER A 472 -49.49 48.25 -9.12
C SER A 472 -48.20 48.49 -8.32
N THR A 473 -48.25 49.39 -7.35
CA THR A 473 -47.26 49.40 -6.26
C THR A 473 -47.25 48.02 -5.57
N PRO A 474 -46.08 47.42 -5.29
CA PRO A 474 -46.01 46.17 -4.55
C PRO A 474 -46.71 46.33 -3.21
N SER A 475 -47.43 45.30 -2.75
CA SER A 475 -48.13 45.40 -1.47
C SER A 475 -47.10 45.59 -0.35
N ILE A 476 -47.47 46.31 0.71
CA ILE A 476 -46.62 46.51 1.89
C ILE A 476 -46.17 45.17 2.50
N ALA A 477 -46.94 44.08 2.27
CA ALA A 477 -46.58 42.73 2.66
C ALA A 477 -45.39 42.17 1.85
N ASP A 478 -45.30 42.46 0.56
CA ASP A 478 -44.20 42.01 -0.31
C ASP A 478 -42.89 42.75 0.00
N VAL A 479 -42.99 44.02 0.38
CA VAL A 479 -41.85 44.85 0.81
C VAL A 479 -41.38 44.44 2.23
N LYS A 480 -42.31 44.15 3.15
CA LYS A 480 -41.98 43.59 4.47
C LYS A 480 -41.38 42.19 4.40
N ALA A 481 -41.80 41.35 3.45
CA ALA A 481 -41.19 40.06 3.22
C ALA A 481 -39.72 40.21 2.77
N LEU A 482 -39.42 41.20 1.92
CA LEU A 482 -38.05 41.54 1.50
C LEU A 482 -37.19 42.16 2.62
N GLU A 483 -37.77 42.92 3.54
CA GLU A 483 -37.05 43.45 4.72
C GLU A 483 -36.75 42.38 5.78
N PHE A 484 -37.61 41.37 5.95
CA PHE A 484 -37.37 40.27 6.89
C PHE A 484 -36.12 39.44 6.51
N PHE A 485 -35.87 39.24 5.22
CA PHE A 485 -34.69 38.52 4.70
C PHE A 485 -33.41 39.36 4.66
N LYS A 486 -33.44 40.62 5.08
CA LYS A 486 -32.24 41.48 5.15
C LYS A 486 -31.48 41.32 6.47
N ASN A 487 -32.11 40.68 7.46
CA ASN A 487 -31.60 40.50 8.82
C ASN A 487 -31.34 39.03 9.20
N VAL A 488 -31.35 38.12 8.23
CA VAL A 488 -30.88 36.72 8.30
C VAL A 488 -29.79 36.57 7.25
#